data_AF-A0A923VBB0-F1
#
_entry.id   AF-A0A923VBB0-F1
#
_cell.length_a   1.000
_cell.length_b   1.000
_cell.length_c   1.000
_cell.angle_alpha   90.00
_cell.angle_beta   90.00
_cell.angle_gamma   90.00
#
_symmetry.space_group_name_H-M   'P 1'
#
loop_
_entity.id
_entity.type
_entity.pdbx_description
1 polymer ?
#
loop_
_entity_poly.entity_id
_entity_poly.type
_entity_poly.pdbx_seq_one_letter_code
_entity_poly.pdbx_strand_id
1 'polypeptide(L)' 'MKSIKTIFFLMICLASRQHSFAQTATELLTTSRSFTQQGDYSNAILVLNKAAQLQPKSLE' A
#
# COMPACT_ATOMS: atom_id res chain seq x y z
N MET A 1 35.11 10.74 -18.42
CA MET A 1 34.67 10.55 -17.01
C MET A 1 33.41 11.31 -16.62
N LYS A 2 33.12 12.51 -17.17
CA LYS A 2 31.92 13.30 -16.82
C LYS A 2 30.61 12.58 -17.21
N SER A 3 30.54 12.03 -18.42
CA SER A 3 29.34 11.36 -18.95
C SER A 3 28.96 10.07 -18.22
N ILE A 4 29.92 9.36 -17.63
CA ILE A 4 29.64 8.09 -16.93
C ILE A 4 28.94 8.34 -15.59
N LYS A 5 29.31 9.43 -14.90
CA LYS A 5 28.60 9.87 -13.68
C LYS A 5 27.19 10.34 -14.02
N THR A 6 27.01 11.02 -15.15
CA THR A 6 25.69 11.46 -15.62
C THR A 6 24.78 10.28 -15.95
N ILE A 7 25.31 9.24 -16.62
CA ILE A 7 24.56 8.02 -16.93
C ILE A 7 24.19 7.26 -15.65
N PHE A 8 25.12 7.13 -14.71
CA PHE A 8 24.86 6.46 -13.43
C PHE A 8 23.81 7.20 -12.60
N PHE A 9 23.87 8.54 -12.57
CA PHE A 9 22.87 9.37 -11.92
C PHE A 9 21.48 9.24 -12.57
N LEU A 10 21.41 9.16 -13.90
CA LEU A 10 20.16 8.96 -14.63
C LEU A 10 19.54 7.59 -14.29
N MET A 11 20.35 6.53 -14.17
CA MET A 11 19.87 5.18 -13.86
C MET A 11 19.24 5.09 -12.46
N ILE A 12 19.83 5.76 -11.46
CA ILE A 12 19.28 5.82 -10.09
C ILE A 12 17.93 6.53 -10.07
N CYS A 13 17.78 7.63 -10.83
CA CYS A 13 16.51 8.34 -10.91
C CYS A 13 15.39 7.47 -11.51
N LEU A 14 15.70 6.61 -12.49
CA LEU A 14 14.71 5.71 -13.09
C LEU A 14 14.25 4.60 -12.11
N ALA A 15 15.11 4.17 -11.18
CA ALA A 15 14.77 3.14 -10.19
C ALA A 15 13.79 3.60 -9.09
N SER A 16 13.59 4.91 -8.94
CA SER A 16 12.70 5.49 -7.91
C SER A 16 11.20 5.43 -8.26
N ARG A 17 10.83 4.92 -9.43
CA ARG A 17 9.43 4.71 -9.86
C ARG A 17 8.83 3.49 -9.17
N GLN A 18 8.82 3.44 -7.84
CA GLN A 18 8.04 2.43 -7.13
C GLN A 18 6.55 2.80 -7.29
N HIS A 19 5.85 2.05 -8.13
CA HIS A 19 4.40 2.15 -8.27
C HIS A 19 3.79 1.66 -6.96
N SER A 20 3.46 2.59 -6.06
CA SER A 20 2.62 2.28 -4.90
C SER A 20 1.23 1.98 -5.42
N PHE A 21 0.90 0.70 -5.62
CA PHE A 21 -0.46 0.27 -5.87
C PHE A 21 -1.28 0.62 -4.63
N ALA A 22 -2.16 1.60 -4.76
CA ALA A 22 -3.12 1.93 -3.72
C ALA A 22 -4.07 0.74 -3.55
N GLN A 23 -4.08 0.14 -2.37
CA GLN A 23 -4.98 -0.98 -2.06
C GLN A 23 -6.43 -0.51 -2.10
N THR A 24 -7.29 -1.32 -2.70
CA THR A 24 -8.73 -1.08 -2.71
C THR A 24 -9.35 -1.40 -1.35
N ALA A 25 -10.53 -0.83 -1.06
CA ALA A 25 -11.25 -1.14 0.18
C ALA A 25 -11.54 -2.66 0.31
N THR A 26 -11.87 -3.34 -0.80
CA THR A 26 -12.12 -4.80 -0.83
C THR A 26 -10.88 -5.62 -0.45
N GLU A 27 -9.71 -5.24 -0.94
CA GLU A 27 -8.45 -5.90 -0.58
C GLU A 27 -8.13 -5.69 0.90
N LEU A 28 -8.31 -4.46 1.41
CA LEU A 28 -8.12 -4.15 2.82
C LEU A 28 -9.09 -4.94 3.71
N LEU A 29 -10.36 -5.09 3.31
CA LEU A 29 -11.33 -5.94 4.01
C LEU A 29 -10.88 -7.40 4.04
N THR A 30 -10.34 -7.91 2.94
CA THR A 30 -9.81 -9.28 2.85
C THR A 30 -8.63 -9.46 3.79
N THR A 31 -7.70 -8.50 3.82
CA THR A 31 -6.56 -8.49 4.75
C THR A 31 -7.02 -8.42 6.21
N SER A 32 -7.99 -7.57 6.53
CA SER A 32 -8.55 -7.46 7.89
C SER A 32 -9.18 -8.78 8.35
N ARG A 33 -9.90 -9.50 7.47
CA ARG A 33 -10.43 -10.85 7.76
C ARG A 33 -9.32 -11.84 8.05
N SER A 34 -8.21 -11.80 7.32
CA SER A 34 -7.07 -12.67 7.57
C SER A 34 -6.44 -12.42 8.95
N PHE A 35 -6.25 -11.16 9.34
CA PHE A 35 -5.77 -10.82 10.69
C PHE A 35 -6.75 -11.26 11.79
N THR A 36 -8.05 -11.09 11.55
CA THR A 36 -9.10 -11.57 12.47
C THR A 36 -9.01 -13.09 12.68
N GLN A 37 -8.84 -13.86 11.62
CA GLN A 37 -8.70 -15.32 11.68
C GLN A 37 -7.44 -15.77 12.43
N GLN A 38 -6.38 -14.95 12.39
CA GLN A 38 -5.14 -15.17 13.11
C GLN A 38 -5.20 -14.71 14.58
N GLY A 39 -6.30 -14.09 15.01
CA GLY A 39 -6.45 -13.50 16.35
C GLY A 39 -5.75 -12.14 16.53
N ASP A 40 -5.21 -11.57 15.45
CA ASP A 40 -4.54 -10.27 15.46
C ASP A 40 -5.55 -9.13 15.24
N TYR A 41 -6.41 -8.93 16.22
CA TYR A 41 -7.47 -7.92 16.14
C TYR A 41 -6.94 -6.49 16.05
N SER A 42 -5.76 -6.21 16.62
CA SER A 42 -5.12 -4.90 16.55
C SER A 42 -4.82 -4.49 15.10
N ASN A 43 -4.19 -5.38 14.34
CA ASN A 43 -3.92 -5.13 12.93
C ASN A 43 -5.19 -5.22 12.08
N ALA A 44 -6.14 -6.10 12.43
CA ALA A 44 -7.43 -6.16 11.75
C ALA A 44 -8.18 -4.83 11.81
N ILE A 45 -8.27 -4.18 12.98
CA ILE A 45 -8.93 -2.89 13.19
C ILE A 45 -8.21 -1.78 12.41
N LEU A 46 -6.88 -1.75 12.45
CA LEU A 46 -6.09 -0.76 11.72
C LEU A 46 -6.39 -0.80 10.21
N VAL A 47 -6.36 -1.99 9.62
CA VAL A 47 -6.63 -2.18 8.20
C VAL A 47 -8.10 -1.91 7.87
N LEU A 48 -9.03 -2.27 8.76
CA LEU A 48 -10.45 -2.01 8.59
C LEU A 48 -10.76 -0.50 8.58
N ASN A 49 -10.14 0.27 9.48
CA ASN A 49 -10.28 1.73 9.51
C ASN A 49 -9.79 2.36 8.19
N LYS A 50 -8.68 1.84 7.64
CA LYS A 50 -8.19 2.28 6.32
C LYS A 50 -9.19 1.96 5.22
N ALA A 51 -9.83 0.79 5.24
CA ALA A 51 -10.88 0.44 4.29
C ALA A 51 -12.09 1.39 4.39
N ALA A 52 -12.53 1.70 5.61
CA ALA A 52 -13.64 2.63 5.88
C ALA A 52 -13.33 4.07 5.43
N GLN A 53 -12.07 4.50 5.51
CA GLN A 53 -11.65 5.81 4.98
C GLN A 53 -11.74 5.87 3.45
N LEU A 54 -11.47 4.76 2.75
CA LEU A 54 -11.57 4.71 1.28
C LEU A 54 -13.03 4.66 0.80
N GLN A 55 -13.93 4.06 1.56
CA GLN A 55 -15.36 4.00 1.24
C GLN A 55 -16.22 4.34 2.46
N PRO A 56 -16.33 5.64 2.81
CA PRO A 56 -17.06 6.07 4.01
C PRO A 56 -18.56 5.77 3.98
N LYS A 57 -19.11 5.50 2.79
CA LYS A 57 -20.54 5.34 2.53
C LYS A 57 -21.00 3.90 2.28
N SER A 58 -20.14 2.89 2.40
CA SER A 58 -20.55 1.50 2.10
C SER A 58 -21.21 0.75 3.28
N LEU A 59 -21.67 1.48 4.31
CA LEU A 59 -22.40 0.90 5.45
C LEU A 59 -23.93 0.87 5.23
N GLU A 60 -24.42 1.20 4.04
CA GLU A 60 -25.83 1.03 3.64
C GLU A 60 -26.12 -0.35 3.04
#